data_AF-A0A847FMZ7-F1
#
_entry.id   AF-A0A847FMZ7-F1
#
_cell.length_a   1.000
_cell.length_b   1.000
_cell.length_c   1.000
_cell.angle_alpha   90.00
_cell.angle_beta   90.00
_cell.angle_gamma   90.00
#
_symmetry.space_group_name_H-M   'P 1'
#
loop_
_entity.id
_entity.type
_entity.pdbx_description
1 polymer ?
#
loop_
_entity_poly.entity_id
_entity_poly.type
_entity_poly.pdbx_seq_one_letter_code
_entity_poly.pdbx_strand_id
1 'polypeptide(L)'
;MDILGYLRPDGQLGIRNKVSIVYTTHCSLVVAQKLQSLFPVGTQLFGYPGGCALRDGPVHKIVALANHSASAAVLVVGLGCEGTDAYMVADEIAKSGRPV
;
A
#
# COMPACT_ATOMS: atom_id res chain seq x y z
N MET A 1 -1.83 -4.25 31.81
CA MET A 1 -0.49 -4.16 31.23
C MET A 1 -0.67 -3.51 29.89
N ASP A 2 -0.18 -2.29 29.76
CA ASP A 2 -0.57 -1.40 28.66
C ASP A 2 0.51 -1.41 27.59
N ILE A 3 0.09 -1.40 26.32
CA ILE A 3 0.99 -1.43 25.16
C ILE A 3 0.85 -0.08 24.45
N LEU A 4 1.98 0.55 24.13
CA LEU A 4 2.01 1.73 23.28
C LEU A 4 1.73 1.34 21.82
N GLY A 5 0.76 2.00 21.20
CA GLY A 5 0.33 1.73 19.84
C GLY A 5 -0.04 2.99 19.06
N TYR A 6 -0.39 2.80 17.80
CA TYR A 6 -0.78 3.84 16.86
C TYR A 6 -2.26 3.67 16.54
N LEU A 7 -3.10 4.63 16.94
CA LEU A 7 -4.51 4.68 16.55
C LEU A 7 -4.62 5.16 15.10
N ARG A 8 -5.34 4.40 14.26
CA ARG A 8 -5.60 4.74 12.87
C ARG A 8 -6.94 5.47 12.71
N PRO A 9 -7.13 6.23 11.62
CA PRO A 9 -8.39 6.96 11.38
C PRO A 9 -9.62 6.06 11.27
N ASP A 10 -9.44 4.80 10.85
CA ASP A 10 -10.47 3.77 10.80
C ASP A 10 -10.68 3.01 12.13
N GLY A 11 -10.05 3.47 13.21
CA GLY A 11 -10.18 2.89 14.55
C GLY A 11 -9.26 1.69 14.83
N GLN A 12 -8.51 1.20 13.84
CA GLN A 12 -7.57 0.10 14.06
C GLN A 12 -6.40 0.52 14.97
N LEU A 13 -5.96 -0.39 15.84
CA LEU A 13 -4.77 -0.21 16.69
C LEU A 13 -3.58 -0.94 16.06
N GLY A 14 -2.53 -0.19 15.72
CA GLY A 14 -1.28 -0.70 15.15
C GLY A 14 -0.14 -0.75 16.15
N ILE A 15 0.68 -1.79 16.10
CA ILE A 15 1.96 -1.87 16.85
C ILE A 15 3.18 -1.48 16.00
N ARG A 16 2.95 -1.15 14.72
CA ARG A 16 3.97 -0.72 13.75
C ARG A 16 3.49 0.56 13.07
N ASN A 17 4.43 1.39 12.64
CA ASN A 17 4.16 2.65 11.96
C ASN A 17 5.01 2.75 10.69
N LYS A 18 4.51 2.18 9.59
CA LYS A 18 5.22 2.10 8.32
C LYS A 18 4.51 2.87 7.22
N VAL A 19 5.27 3.42 6.28
CA VAL A 19 4.74 3.85 4.98
C VAL A 19 4.76 2.64 4.04
N SER A 20 3.60 2.28 3.51
CA SER A 20 3.46 1.17 2.58
C SER A 20 3.71 1.65 1.15
N ILE A 21 4.80 1.21 0.54
CA ILE A 21 5.07 1.42 -0.88
C ILE A 21 4.39 0.27 -1.63
N VAL A 22 3.42 0.62 -2.49
CA VAL A 22 2.54 -0.34 -3.15
C VAL A 22 2.74 -0.25 -4.65
N TYR A 23 3.16 -1.36 -5.28
CA TYR A 23 3.25 -1.45 -6.73
C TYR A 23 2.02 -2.17 -7.31
N THR A 24 1.39 -1.58 -8.32
CA THR A 24 0.12 -2.08 -8.89
C THR A 24 0.31 -3.16 -9.95
N THR A 25 1.49 -3.20 -10.59
CA THR A 25 1.88 -4.18 -11.61
C THR A 25 3.36 -4.53 -11.52
N HIS A 26 3.77 -5.66 -12.07
CA HIS A 26 5.17 -6.09 -12.04
C HIS A 26 6.12 -5.04 -12.64
N CYS A 27 5.72 -4.33 -13.70
CA CYS A 27 6.56 -3.28 -14.29
C CYS A 27 6.87 -2.13 -13.31
N SER A 28 5.91 -1.79 -12.43
CA SER A 28 6.07 -0.75 -11.41
C SER A 28 6.92 -1.18 -10.19
N LEU A 29 7.16 -2.49 -10.03
CA LEU A 29 7.96 -3.04 -8.92
C LEU A 29 9.38 -2.47 -8.89
N VAL A 30 10.01 -2.28 -10.05
CA VAL A 30 11.39 -1.78 -10.14
C VAL A 30 11.51 -0.38 -9.51
N VAL A 31 10.54 0.49 -9.76
CA VAL A 31 10.50 1.83 -9.18
C VAL A 31 10.24 1.74 -7.67
N ALA A 32 9.29 0.90 -7.26
CA ALA A 32 8.94 0.70 -5.86
C ALA A 32 10.11 0.12 -5.03
N GLN A 33 10.89 -0.81 -5.59
CA GLN A 33 12.11 -1.34 -4.97
C GLN A 33 13.19 -0.27 -4.80
N LYS A 34 13.39 0.59 -5.81
CA LYS A 34 14.32 1.72 -5.69
C LYS A 34 13.90 2.65 -4.55
N LEU A 35 12.62 3.00 -4.45
CA LEU A 35 12.10 3.82 -3.35
C LEU A 35 12.34 3.15 -1.98
N GLN A 36 12.03 1.86 -1.85
CA GLN A 36 12.27 1.13 -0.59
C GLN A 36 13.76 1.07 -0.23
N SER A 37 14.65 0.94 -1.23
CA SER A 37 16.10 0.92 -1.00
C SER A 37 16.65 2.27 -0.50
N LEU A 38 16.02 3.39 -0.89
CA LEU A 38 16.37 4.72 -0.40
C LEU A 38 15.87 4.95 1.05
N PHE A 39 14.79 4.26 1.43
CA PHE A 39 14.16 4.39 2.75
C PHE A 39 13.95 3.01 3.42
N PRO A 40 15.02 2.26 3.71
CA PRO A 40 14.90 0.87 4.18
C PRO A 40 14.28 0.76 5.58
N VAL A 41 14.36 1.82 6.38
CA VAL A 41 13.73 1.93 7.70
C VAL A 41 12.47 2.78 7.59
N GLY A 42 11.40 2.33 8.21
CA GLY A 42 10.11 3.05 8.23
C GLY A 42 9.21 2.79 7.02
N THR A 43 9.69 2.11 5.97
CA THR A 43 8.86 1.67 4.84
C THR A 43 8.65 0.16 4.81
N GLN A 44 7.67 -0.27 4.03
CA GLN A 44 7.46 -1.67 3.64
C GLN A 44 6.98 -1.73 2.19
N LEU A 45 7.31 -2.80 1.48
CA LEU A 45 7.03 -2.96 0.06
C LEU A 45 6.16 -4.19 -0.18
N PHE A 46 5.04 -4.01 -0.88
CA PHE A 46 4.21 -5.11 -1.38
C PHE A 46 3.38 -4.67 -2.58
N GLY A 47 2.72 -5.60 -3.26
CA GLY A 47 1.95 -5.27 -4.45
C GLY A 47 1.45 -6.50 -5.18
N TYR A 48 1.19 -6.32 -6.48
CA TYR A 48 0.77 -7.41 -7.36
C TYR A 48 1.85 -7.72 -8.41
N PRO A 49 2.47 -8.91 -8.36
CA PRO A 49 3.55 -9.27 -9.29
C PRO A 49 3.04 -9.82 -10.63
N GLY A 50 1.73 -9.84 -10.88
CA GLY A 50 1.18 -10.29 -12.16
C GLY A 50 1.17 -9.19 -13.23
N GLY A 51 0.72 -9.58 -14.43
CA GLY A 51 0.51 -8.66 -15.54
C GLY A 51 -0.81 -7.89 -15.45
N CYS A 52 -1.10 -7.11 -16.49
CA CYS A 52 -2.22 -6.16 -16.51
C CYS A 52 -3.62 -6.78 -16.68
N ALA A 53 -3.72 -8.11 -16.79
CA ALA A 53 -4.97 -8.81 -17.14
C ALA A 53 -5.99 -8.90 -15.98
N LEU A 54 -5.54 -8.71 -14.74
CA LEU A 54 -6.38 -8.86 -13.55
C LEU A 54 -6.58 -7.50 -12.85
N ARG A 55 -7.81 -7.29 -12.38
CA ARG A 55 -8.24 -6.05 -11.72
C ARG A 55 -8.75 -6.31 -10.30
N ASP A 56 -9.91 -6.95 -10.17
CA ASP A 56 -10.63 -6.98 -8.89
C ASP A 56 -9.86 -7.72 -7.77
N GLY A 57 -9.36 -8.93 -8.05
CA GLY A 57 -8.58 -9.71 -7.07
C GLY A 57 -7.33 -8.97 -6.58
N PRO A 58 -6.45 -8.48 -7.47
CA PRO A 58 -5.32 -7.64 -7.11
C PRO A 58 -5.69 -6.38 -6.32
N VAL A 59 -6.71 -5.62 -6.76
CA VAL A 59 -7.19 -4.41 -6.06
C VAL A 59 -7.63 -4.77 -4.64
N HIS A 60 -8.50 -5.78 -4.46
CA HIS A 60 -8.98 -6.19 -3.14
C HIS A 60 -7.82 -6.59 -2.22
N LYS A 61 -6.86 -7.36 -2.72
CA LYS A 61 -5.67 -7.75 -1.96
C LYS A 61 -4.85 -6.55 -1.53
N ILE A 62 -4.56 -5.64 -2.47
CA ILE A 62 -3.74 -4.47 -2.22
C ILE A 62 -4.41 -3.55 -1.20
N VAL A 63 -5.70 -3.23 -1.39
CA VAL A 63 -6.46 -2.36 -0.49
C VAL A 63 -6.54 -2.96 0.92
N ALA A 64 -6.77 -4.28 1.05
CA ALA A 64 -6.79 -4.93 2.35
C ALA A 64 -5.45 -4.84 3.09
N LEU A 65 -4.32 -5.04 2.38
CA LEU A 65 -2.98 -4.91 2.97
C LEU A 65 -2.63 -3.44 3.28
N ALA A 66 -3.00 -2.52 2.40
CA ALA A 66 -2.81 -1.09 2.59
C ALA A 66 -3.58 -0.55 3.80
N ASN A 67 -4.81 -1.06 4.04
CA ASN A 67 -5.63 -0.72 5.20
C ASN A 67 -5.22 -1.45 6.49
N HIS A 68 -4.20 -2.31 6.48
CA HIS A 68 -3.73 -2.97 7.69
C HIS A 68 -3.18 -1.96 8.71
N SER A 69 -3.35 -2.21 10.02
CA SER A 69 -2.95 -1.30 11.10
C SER A 69 -1.45 -0.94 11.16
N ALA A 70 -0.61 -1.75 10.50
CA ALA A 70 0.82 -1.49 10.33
C ALA A 70 1.11 -0.31 9.39
N SER A 71 0.20 0.01 8.46
CA SER A 71 0.30 1.09 7.49
C SER A 71 -0.17 2.40 8.12
N ALA A 72 0.73 3.38 8.19
CA ALA A 72 0.46 4.75 8.62
C ALA A 72 0.04 5.65 7.47
N ALA A 73 0.68 5.44 6.33
CA ALA A 73 0.42 6.09 5.06
C ALA A 73 0.77 5.10 3.94
N VAL A 74 0.33 5.39 2.72
CA VAL A 74 0.54 4.53 1.56
C VAL A 74 1.07 5.37 0.40
N LEU A 75 1.97 4.83 -0.40
CA LEU A 75 2.45 5.40 -1.65
C LEU A 75 2.14 4.39 -2.76
N VAL A 76 1.17 4.70 -3.61
CA VAL A 76 0.80 3.83 -4.74
C VAL A 76 1.64 4.20 -5.96
N VAL A 77 2.29 3.19 -6.55
CA VAL A 77 3.18 3.34 -7.70
C VAL A 77 2.57 2.58 -8.88
N GLY A 78 2.18 3.35 -9.90
CA GLY A 78 1.67 2.85 -11.18
C GLY A 78 2.51 3.35 -12.35
N LEU A 79 2.35 2.70 -13.51
CA LEU A 79 2.97 3.13 -14.77
C LEU A 79 1.92 3.50 -15.84
N GLY A 80 0.64 3.27 -15.56
CA GLY A 80 -0.51 3.69 -16.39
C GLY A 80 -1.00 2.64 -17.40
N CYS A 81 -0.36 1.48 -17.53
CA CYS A 81 -0.80 0.40 -18.44
C CYS A 81 -1.45 -0.79 -17.71
N GLU A 82 -1.58 -0.69 -16.39
CA GLU A 82 -2.12 -1.74 -15.52
C GLU A 82 -3.64 -1.82 -15.51
N GLY A 83 -4.18 -3.05 -15.49
CA GLY A 83 -5.61 -3.28 -15.22
C GLY A 83 -5.98 -3.06 -13.74
N THR A 84 -5.01 -3.18 -12.84
CA THR A 84 -5.09 -2.76 -11.44
C THR A 84 -4.73 -1.27 -11.36
N ASP A 85 -5.63 -0.40 -11.82
CA ASP A 85 -5.36 1.04 -11.92
C ASP A 85 -4.90 1.65 -10.58
N ALA A 86 -3.82 2.44 -10.62
CA ALA A 86 -3.19 2.99 -9.43
C ALA A 86 -4.06 4.05 -8.73
N TYR A 87 -4.78 4.87 -9.50
CA TYR A 87 -5.67 5.89 -8.94
C TYR A 87 -6.87 5.25 -8.25
N MET A 88 -7.46 4.23 -8.87
CA MET A 88 -8.51 3.42 -8.25
C MET A 88 -8.07 2.79 -6.92
N VAL A 89 -6.87 2.20 -6.88
CA VAL A 89 -6.32 1.65 -5.64
C VAL A 89 -6.15 2.74 -4.59
N ALA A 90 -5.60 3.89 -4.98
CA ALA A 90 -5.41 5.03 -4.09
C ALA A 90 -6.74 5.55 -3.51
N ASP A 91 -7.75 5.72 -4.35
CA ASP A 91 -9.09 6.18 -3.95
C ASP A 91 -9.75 5.22 -2.94
N GLU A 92 -9.65 3.91 -3.17
CA GLU A 92 -10.20 2.91 -2.23
C GLU A 92 -9.48 2.92 -0.88
N ILE A 93 -8.16 3.15 -0.85
CA ILE A 93 -7.39 3.23 0.40
C ILE A 93 -7.72 4.53 1.14
N ALA A 94 -7.88 5.64 0.42
CA ALA A 94 -8.20 6.96 0.98
C ALA A 94 -9.51 6.94 1.78
N LYS A 95 -10.46 6.07 1.44
CA LYS A 95 -11.70 5.85 2.23
C LYS A 95 -11.44 5.41 3.68
N SER A 96 -10.27 4.83 3.97
CA SER A 96 -9.87 4.48 5.34
C SER A 96 -9.34 5.67 6.16
N GLY A 97 -9.23 6.86 5.55
CA GLY A 97 -8.69 8.07 6.15
C GLY A 97 -7.17 8.11 6.23
N ARG A 98 -6.46 7.08 5.74
CA ARG A 98 -4.99 7.08 5.68
C ARG A 98 -4.51 8.06 4.60
N PRO A 99 -3.40 8.80 4.84
CA PRO A 99 -2.72 9.53 3.78
C PRO A 99 -2.24 8.58 2.68
N VAL A 100 -2.53 8.95 1.44
CA VAL A 100 -2.25 8.21 0.20
C VAL A 100 -1.70 9.19 -0.83
#